data_AF-A0A932PEA2-F1
#
_entry.id   AF-A0A932PEA2-F1
#
_cell.length_a   1.000
_cell.length_b   1.000
_cell.length_c   1.000
_cell.angle_alpha   90.00
_cell.angle_beta   90.00
_cell.angle_gamma   90.00
#
_symmetry.space_group_name_H-M   'P 1'
#
loop_
_entity.id
_entity.type
_entity.pdbx_description
1 polymer ?
#
loop_
_entity_poly.entity_id
_entity_poly.type
_entity_poly.pdbx_seq_one_letter_code
_entity_poly.pdbx_strand_id
1 'polypeptide(L)'
;LTYFMGTGRWVQEVVAAYRLPESLWDQTRRLKQRTFPLVLGGILLIIGTAALGAATDRGLIDRNLHLAGAVLAISFNFWGYLREYVAIRANGELLDQIMGEVTRMRRERGLA
;
A
#
# COMPACT_ATOMS: atom_id res chain seq x y z
N LEU A 1 -2.98 -0.14 -3.08
CA LEU A 1 -2.46 -1.45 -3.62
C LEU A 1 -2.08 -1.45 -5.11
N THR A 2 -2.98 -1.09 -6.03
CA THR A 2 -2.70 -1.02 -7.49
C THR A 2 -1.54 -0.09 -7.83
N TYR A 3 -1.45 1.07 -7.16
CA TYR A 3 -0.33 2.00 -7.28
C TYR A 3 1.03 1.32 -7.08
N PHE A 4 1.18 0.53 -6.01
CA PHE A 4 2.43 -0.21 -5.72
C PHE A 4 2.70 -1.35 -6.70
N MET A 5 1.67 -1.94 -7.32
CA MET A 5 1.88 -2.94 -8.38
C MET A 5 2.43 -2.29 -9.65
N GLY A 6 1.84 -1.17 -10.08
CA GLY A 6 2.30 -0.44 -11.27
C GLY A 6 3.68 0.16 -11.08
N THR A 7 3.87 0.94 -10.01
CA THR A 7 5.15 1.60 -9.74
C THR A 7 6.26 0.61 -9.42
N GLY A 8 5.96 -0.48 -8.71
CA GLY A 8 6.96 -1.50 -8.41
C GLY A 8 7.55 -2.11 -9.67
N ARG A 9 6.72 -2.58 -10.61
CA ARG A 9 7.22 -3.16 -11.86
C ARG A 9 8.06 -2.16 -12.65
N TRP A 10 7.60 -0.91 -12.74
CA TRP A 10 8.35 0.16 -13.38
C TRP A 10 9.73 0.37 -12.74
N VAL A 11 9.81 0.45 -11.40
CA VAL A 11 11.09 0.58 -10.67
C VAL A 11 12.02 -0.59 -10.99
N GLN A 12 11.51 -1.82 -10.98
CA GLN A 12 12.30 -3.01 -11.30
C GLN A 12 12.90 -2.94 -12.72
N GLU A 13 12.09 -2.57 -13.71
CA GLU A 13 12.51 -2.44 -15.11
C GLU A 13 13.54 -1.32 -15.30
N VAL A 14 13.32 -0.16 -14.68
CA VAL A 14 14.24 0.99 -14.76
C VAL A 14 15.56 0.70 -14.06
N VAL A 15 15.52 0.09 -12.87
CA VAL A 15 16.73 -0.28 -12.14
C VAL A 15 17.59 -1.24 -12.96
N ALA A 16 16.97 -2.23 -13.61
CA ALA A 16 17.65 -3.15 -14.50
C ALA A 16 18.21 -2.45 -15.76
N ALA A 17 17.42 -1.61 -16.43
CA ALA A 17 17.81 -0.95 -17.68
C ALA A 17 18.95 0.07 -17.51
N TYR A 18 18.93 0.82 -16.41
CA TYR A 18 19.93 1.86 -16.10
C TYR A 18 21.05 1.37 -15.18
N ARG A 19 21.02 0.09 -14.76
CA ARG A 19 21.96 -0.50 -13.78
C ARG A 19 22.07 0.33 -12.50
N LEU A 20 20.92 0.81 -12.01
CA LEU A 20 20.84 1.54 -10.75
C LEU A 20 21.05 0.58 -9.56
N PRO A 21 21.32 1.12 -8.36
CA PRO A 21 21.42 0.29 -7.16
C PRO A 21 20.13 -0.51 -6.89
N GLU A 22 20.26 -1.83 -6.69
CA GLU A 22 19.13 -2.73 -6.37
C GLU A 22 18.39 -2.31 -5.08
N SER A 23 19.06 -1.58 -4.19
CA SER A 23 18.45 -1.04 -2.97
C SER A 23 17.20 -0.17 -3.25
N LEU A 24 17.07 0.45 -4.42
CA LEU A 24 15.89 1.24 -4.80
C LEU A 24 14.67 0.35 -5.05
N TRP A 25 14.88 -0.80 -5.69
CA TRP A 25 13.86 -1.82 -5.88
C TRP A 25 13.44 -2.44 -4.55
N ASP A 26 14.41 -2.78 -3.69
CA ASP A 26 14.14 -3.37 -2.38
C ASP A 26 13.33 -2.43 -1.47
N GLN A 27 13.62 -1.13 -1.50
CA GLN A 27 12.86 -0.13 -0.74
C GLN A 27 11.40 -0.07 -1.19
N THR A 28 11.16 -0.03 -2.50
CA THR A 28 9.81 -0.04 -3.10
C THR A 28 9.04 -1.31 -2.71
N ARG A 29 9.70 -2.47 -2.78
CA ARG A 29 9.12 -3.75 -2.38
C ARG A 29 8.79 -3.81 -0.88
N ARG A 30 9.66 -3.28 -0.02
CA ARG A 30 9.43 -3.21 1.44
C ARG A 30 8.23 -2.34 1.79
N LEU A 31 8.04 -1.22 1.09
CA LEU A 31 6.85 -0.38 1.27
C LEU A 31 5.57 -1.16 0.96
N LYS A 32 5.52 -1.84 -0.19
CA LYS A 32 4.38 -2.71 -0.54
C LYS A 32 4.14 -3.81 0.49
N GLN A 33 5.19 -4.49 0.94
CA GLN A 33 5.10 -5.58 1.92
C GLN A 33 4.59 -5.12 3.28
N ARG A 34 4.88 -3.87 3.69
CA ARG A 34 4.36 -3.31 4.94
C ARG A 34 2.90 -2.87 4.83
N THR A 35 2.48 -2.36 3.69
CA THR A 35 1.12 -1.86 3.49
C THR A 35 0.11 -2.97 3.16
N PHE A 36 0.55 -4.05 2.50
CA PHE A 36 -0.34 -5.13 2.07
C PHE A 36 -1.11 -5.81 3.21
N PRO A 37 -0.49 -6.19 4.35
CA PRO A 37 -1.22 -6.80 5.46
C PRO A 37 -2.27 -5.87 6.07
N LEU A 38 -2.03 -4.56 6.07
CA LEU A 38 -3.00 -3.58 6.57
C LEU A 38 -4.25 -3.53 5.70
N VAL A 39 -4.07 -3.48 4.38
CA VAL A 39 -5.21 -3.47 3.44
C VAL A 39 -5.98 -4.79 3.52
N LEU A 40 -5.28 -5.92 3.56
CA LEU A 40 -5.93 -7.24 3.71
C LEU A 40 -6.69 -7.34 5.03
N GLY A 41 -6.09 -6.90 6.14
CA GLY A 41 -6.74 -6.85 7.44
C GLY A 41 -8.00 -5.96 7.44
N GLY A 42 -7.95 -4.82 6.75
CA GLY A 42 -9.08 -3.91 6.61
C GLY A 42 -10.25 -4.56 5.87
N ILE A 43 -9.97 -5.26 4.77
CA ILE A 43 -10.97 -6.03 4.00
C ILE A 43 -11.59 -7.13 4.88
N LEU A 44 -10.76 -7.91 5.58
CA LEU A 44 -11.24 -9.00 6.44
C LEU A 44 -12.10 -8.48 7.60
N LEU A 45 -11.74 -7.34 8.20
CA LEU A 45 -12.55 -6.71 9.25
C LEU A 45 -13.91 -6.24 8.74
N ILE A 46 -13.96 -5.67 7.53
CA ILE A 46 -15.23 -5.26 6.91
C ILE A 46 -16.12 -6.50 6.67
N ILE A 47 -15.56 -7.57 6.12
CA ILE A 47 -16.29 -8.82 5.89
C ILE A 47 -16.80 -9.42 7.22
N GLY A 48 -15.93 -9.48 8.23
CA GLY A 48 -16.31 -9.97 9.56
C GLY A 48 -17.42 -9.13 10.20
N THR A 49 -17.33 -7.80 10.08
CA THR A 49 -18.35 -6.88 10.60
C THR A 49 -19.69 -7.05 9.88
N ALA A 50 -19.68 -7.27 8.56
CA ALA A 50 -20.89 -7.56 7.79
C ALA A 50 -21.53 -8.88 8.24
N ALA A 51 -20.74 -9.92 8.51
CA ALA A 51 -21.22 -11.18 9.06
C ALA A 51 -21.83 -11.01 10.46
N LEU A 52 -21.21 -10.20 11.34
CA LEU A 52 -21.78 -9.84 12.65
C LEU A 52 -23.12 -9.10 12.49
N GLY A 53 -23.25 -8.20 11.52
CA GLY A 53 -24.50 -7.51 11.23
C GLY A 53 -25.61 -8.51 10.87
N ALA A 54 -25.34 -9.40 9.92
CA ALA A 54 -26.28 -10.43 9.50
C ALA A 54 -26.65 -11.42 10.63
N ALA A 55 -25.73 -11.70 11.56
CA ALA A 55 -26.03 -12.53 12.74
C ALA A 55 -26.90 -11.78 13.77
N THR A 56 -26.67 -10.48 13.94
CA THR A 56 -27.47 -9.60 14.82
C THR A 56 -28.91 -9.49 14.31
N ASP A 57 -29.09 -9.30 13.00
CA ASP A 57 -30.42 -9.21 12.38
C ASP A 57 -31.24 -10.50 12.55
N ARG A 58 -30.57 -11.64 12.72
CA ARG A 58 -31.18 -12.95 13.02
C ARG A 58 -31.34 -13.23 14.52
N GLY A 59 -30.95 -12.30 15.39
CA GLY A 59 -30.99 -12.47 16.85
C GLY A 59 -29.97 -13.48 17.40
N LEU A 60 -28.95 -13.85 16.62
CA LEU A 60 -27.95 -14.85 17.03
C LEU A 60 -26.86 -14.28 17.93
N ILE A 61 -26.58 -12.97 17.83
CA ILE A 61 -25.57 -12.28 18.62
C ILE A 61 -26.09 -10.92 19.10
N ASP A 62 -25.48 -10.41 20.17
CA ASP A 62 -25.83 -9.11 20.76
C ASP A 62 -25.46 -7.93 19.85
N ARG A 63 -26.32 -6.91 19.80
CA ARG A 63 -26.14 -5.72 18.97
C ARG A 63 -24.88 -4.92 19.31
N ASN A 64 -24.45 -4.95 20.57
CA ASN A 64 -23.23 -4.26 20.99
C ASN A 64 -21.97 -4.93 20.42
N LEU A 65 -22.00 -6.25 20.13
CA LEU A 65 -20.89 -6.93 19.46
C LEU A 65 -20.75 -6.48 18.00
N HIS A 66 -21.87 -6.32 17.29
CA HIS A 66 -21.84 -5.74 15.95
C HIS A 66 -21.36 -4.29 15.97
N LEU A 67 -21.85 -3.46 16.91
CA LEU A 67 -21.40 -2.08 17.07
C LEU A 67 -19.90 -1.99 17.36
N ALA A 68 -19.39 -2.82 18.29
CA ALA A 68 -17.97 -2.89 18.60
C ALA A 68 -17.13 -3.31 17.38
N GLY A 69 -17.60 -4.30 16.62
CA GLY A 69 -16.99 -4.73 15.37
C GLY A 69 -16.92 -3.59 14.34
N ALA A 70 -18.01 -2.83 14.19
CA ALA A 70 -18.07 -1.69 13.28
C ALA A 70 -17.10 -0.57 13.68
N VAL A 71 -17.06 -0.20 14.97
CA VAL A 71 -16.11 0.81 15.48
C VAL A 71 -14.66 0.36 15.27
N LEU A 72 -14.36 -0.92 15.51
CA LEU A 72 -13.04 -1.50 15.27
C LEU A 72 -12.67 -1.45 13.79
N ALA A 73 -13.58 -1.87 12.90
CA ALA A 73 -13.34 -1.87 11.46
C ALA A 73 -13.08 -0.46 10.93
N ILE A 74 -13.87 0.54 11.35
CA ILE A 74 -13.68 1.94 10.97
C ILE A 74 -12.32 2.45 11.48
N SER A 75 -12.03 2.24 12.77
CA SER A 75 -10.79 2.73 13.39
C SER A 75 -9.55 2.09 12.76
N PHE A 76 -9.60 0.79 12.49
CA PHE A 76 -8.52 0.05 11.84
C PHE A 76 -8.31 0.51 10.40
N ASN A 77 -9.38 0.67 9.61
CA ASN A 77 -9.26 1.15 8.22
C ASN A 77 -8.76 2.59 8.18
N PHE A 78 -9.24 3.47 9.06
CA PHE A 78 -8.76 4.84 9.17
C PHE A 78 -7.25 4.88 9.46
N TRP A 79 -6.79 4.11 10.45
CA TRP A 79 -5.36 3.97 10.73
C TRP A 79 -4.59 3.37 9.54
N GLY A 80 -5.14 2.34 8.90
CA GLY A 80 -4.59 1.74 7.68
C GLY A 80 -4.38 2.75 6.55
N TYR A 81 -5.34 3.65 6.33
CA TYR A 81 -5.23 4.72 5.33
C TYR A 81 -4.14 5.73 5.68
N LEU A 82 -3.98 6.10 6.95
CA LEU A 82 -2.86 6.96 7.37
C LEU A 82 -1.50 6.30 7.06
N ARG A 83 -1.39 4.99 7.32
CA ARG A 83 -0.16 4.23 7.00
C ARG A 83 0.06 4.08 5.49
N GLU A 84 -1.00 3.84 4.71
CA GLU A 84 -0.92 3.77 3.25
C GLU A 84 -0.51 5.12 2.66
N TYR A 85 -1.04 6.24 3.17
CA TYR A 85 -0.64 7.58 2.75
C TYR A 85 0.87 7.83 2.96
N VAL A 86 1.40 7.51 4.14
CA VAL A 86 2.84 7.62 4.41
C VAL A 86 3.65 6.75 3.47
N ALA A 87 3.21 5.53 3.18
CA ALA A 87 3.91 4.63 2.27
C ALA A 87 3.87 5.14 0.82
N ILE A 88 2.75 5.70 0.35
CA ILE A 88 2.63 6.28 -0.98
C ILE A 88 3.56 7.49 -1.12
N ARG A 89 3.61 8.35 -0.12
CA ARG A 89 4.53 9.50 -0.11
C ARG A 89 5.99 9.05 -0.18
N ALA A 90 6.39 8.10 0.66
CA ALA A 90 7.76 7.56 0.64
C ALA A 90 8.10 6.90 -0.71
N ASN A 91 7.12 6.24 -1.35
CA ASN A 91 7.29 5.71 -2.69
C ASN A 91 7.47 6.82 -3.74
N GLY A 92 6.70 7.90 -3.64
CA GLY A 92 6.85 9.08 -4.50
C GLY A 92 8.26 9.67 -4.41
N GLU A 93 8.77 9.84 -3.19
CA GLU A 93 10.14 10.34 -2.95
C GLU A 93 11.21 9.43 -3.58
N LEU A 94 11.01 8.10 -3.57
CA LEU A 94 11.90 7.15 -4.25
C LEU A 94 11.81 7.25 -5.78
N LEU A 95 10.61 7.42 -6.32
CA LEU A 95 10.41 7.60 -7.76
C LEU A 95 11.09 8.88 -8.26
N ASP A 96 10.99 9.97 -7.50
CA ASP A 96 11.65 11.24 -7.82
C ASP A 96 13.17 11.09 -7.86
N GLN A 97 13.75 10.35 -6.91
CA GLN A 97 15.18 10.03 -6.89
C GLN A 97 15.59 9.21 -8.13
N ILE A 98 14.84 8.17 -8.46
CA ILE A 98 15.09 7.33 -9.65
C ILE A 98 15.03 8.18 -10.92
N MET A 99 14.01 9.02 -11.05
CA MET A 99 13.87 9.91 -12.21
C MET A 99 15.03 10.90 -12.31
N GLY A 100 15.49 11.46 -11.19
CA GLY A 100 16.68 12.31 -11.15
C GLY A 100 17.93 11.62 -11.70
N GLU A 101 18.20 10.39 -11.26
CA GLU A 101 19.34 9.60 -11.73
C GLU A 101 19.21 9.19 -13.20
N VAL A 102 18.01 8.80 -13.63
CA VAL A 102 17.74 8.48 -15.04
C VAL A 102 17.97 9.72 -15.92
N THR A 103 17.47 10.89 -15.53
CA THR A 103 17.67 12.14 -16.27
C THR A 103 19.16 12.50 -16.33
N ARG A 104 19.90 12.34 -15.23
CA ARG A 104 21.37 12.53 -15.22
C ARG A 104 22.06 11.63 -16.24
N MET A 105 21.80 10.32 -16.19
CA MET A 105 22.40 9.36 -17.11
C MET A 105 21.98 9.54 -18.57
N ARG A 106 20.74 9.95 -18.83
CA ARG A 106 20.28 10.27 -20.19
C ARG A 106 21.07 11.45 -20.77
N ARG A 107 21.26 12.52 -19.98
CA ARG A 107 22.10 13.67 -20.36
C ARG A 107 23.54 13.28 -20.64
N GLU A 108 24.15 12.46 -19.77
CA GLU A 108 25.52 11.96 -19.96
C GLU A 108 25.69 11.14 -21.25
N ARG A 109 24.62 10.48 -21.71
CA ARG A 109 24.58 9.72 -22.97
C ARG A 109 24.18 10.55 -24.19
N GLY A 110 23.97 11.87 -24.03
CA GLY A 110 23.50 12.74 -25.10
C GLY A 110 22.04 12.51 -25.52
N LEU A 111 21.27 11.79 -24.69
CA LEU A 111 19.85 11.53 -24.90
C LEU A 111 19.06 12.62 -24.16
N ALA A 112 18.47 13.56 -24.88
CA ALA A 112 17.52 14.54 -24.32
C ALA A 112 16.15 13.89 -24.07
#